data_AF-A0A962QXS2-F1
#
_entry.id   AF-A0A962QXS2-F1
#
_cell.length_a   1.000
_cell.length_b   1.000
_cell.length_c   1.000
_cell.angle_alpha   90.00
_cell.angle_beta   90.00
_cell.angle_gamma   90.00
#
_symmetry.space_group_name_H-M   'P 1'
#
loop_
_entity.id
_entity.type
_entity.pdbx_description
1 polymer ?
#
loop_
_entity_poly.entity_id
_entity_poly.type
_entity_poly.pdbx_seq_one_letter_code
_entity_poly.pdbx_strand_id
1 'polypeptide(L)'
;MKQTLTLLSPAKLNLFLHITGRRPDGYHELQTLFQLLDWGDLMTFSANDSGEIRVASPGMDIPLEDNLVYRAALLLQRGARGVAISVDKRVPCGAGLGGGSSNAATTLLALNHLWQLGRSQAELQALGASLGADVPVFVAGHSAWAEGIGEILEPVELPSRWYVIITPACHVSTGQIFSHLELTRNTS
;
A
#
# COMPACT_ATOMS: atom_id res chain seq x y z
N MET A 1 -5.52 25.18 15.52
CA MET A 1 -6.39 24.79 14.39
C MET A 1 -6.17 23.31 14.14
N LYS A 2 -7.22 22.49 14.00
CA LYS A 2 -7.04 21.08 13.61
C LYS A 2 -6.49 21.07 12.19
N GLN A 3 -5.26 20.60 12.00
CA GLN A 3 -4.66 20.53 10.67
C GLN A 3 -5.26 19.33 9.95
N THR A 4 -5.98 19.61 8.87
CA THR A 4 -6.58 18.59 8.01
C THR A 4 -5.78 18.48 6.73
N LEU A 5 -5.47 17.25 6.33
CA LEU A 5 -4.74 16.93 5.11
C LEU A 5 -5.54 15.90 4.31
N THR A 6 -5.79 16.18 3.03
CA THR A 6 -6.46 15.26 2.12
C THR A 6 -5.49 14.85 1.02
N LEU A 7 -5.32 13.54 0.83
CA LEU A 7 -4.37 12.96 -0.12
C LEU A 7 -5.03 11.89 -0.98
N LEU A 8 -4.58 11.80 -2.23
CA LEU A 8 -4.81 10.64 -3.07
C LEU A 8 -3.97 9.47 -2.54
N SER A 9 -4.60 8.31 -2.40
CA SER A 9 -3.93 7.02 -2.17
C SER A 9 -4.03 6.22 -3.47
N PRO A 10 -3.01 6.29 -4.34
CA PRO A 10 -3.10 5.80 -5.72
C PRO A 10 -3.20 4.26 -5.77
N ALA A 11 -3.88 3.74 -6.78
CA ALA A 11 -3.78 2.34 -7.15
C ALA A 11 -2.48 2.07 -7.93
N LYS A 12 -2.12 0.79 -8.09
CA LYS A 12 -1.04 0.35 -8.96
C LYS A 12 -1.49 -0.71 -9.96
N LEU A 13 -0.68 -0.88 -11.00
CA LEU A 13 -0.67 -2.04 -11.88
C LEU A 13 0.70 -2.73 -11.80
N ASN A 14 0.72 -4.04 -11.96
CA ASN A 14 1.91 -4.78 -12.36
C ASN A 14 1.86 -4.88 -13.89
N LEU A 15 2.69 -4.12 -14.61
CA LEU A 15 2.70 -4.16 -16.08
C LEU A 15 3.15 -5.51 -16.63
N PHE A 16 3.98 -6.21 -15.87
CA PHE A 16 4.23 -7.65 -15.98
C PHE A 16 4.53 -8.20 -14.57
N LEU A 17 4.47 -9.51 -14.40
CA LEU A 17 4.88 -10.17 -13.15
C LEU A 17 5.61 -11.48 -13.45
N HIS A 18 6.93 -11.39 -13.37
CA HIS A 18 7.94 -12.43 -13.23
C HIS A 18 7.79 -13.24 -11.95
N ILE A 19 7.61 -14.57 -11.99
CA ILE A 19 8.04 -15.44 -10.88
C ILE A 19 9.31 -16.14 -11.33
N THR A 20 10.44 -15.72 -10.76
CA THR A 20 11.79 -16.14 -11.17
C THR A 20 12.33 -17.30 -10.35
N GLY A 21 11.76 -17.55 -9.17
CA GLY A 21 12.15 -18.66 -8.31
C GLY A 21 11.32 -18.79 -7.04
N ARG A 22 11.69 -19.76 -6.21
CA ARG A 22 11.13 -19.95 -4.87
C ARG A 22 12.25 -20.04 -3.85
N ARG A 23 12.17 -19.22 -2.81
CA ARG A 23 13.12 -19.15 -1.71
C ARG A 23 12.93 -20.31 -0.73
N PRO A 24 13.97 -20.67 0.06
CA PRO A 24 13.87 -21.69 1.10
C PRO A 24 12.83 -21.36 2.20
N ASP A 25 12.56 -20.08 2.43
CA ASP A 25 11.56 -19.58 3.39
C ASP A 25 10.11 -19.69 2.87
N GLY A 26 9.92 -20.17 1.63
CA GLY A 26 8.63 -20.40 1.01
C GLY A 26 8.11 -19.23 0.18
N TYR A 27 8.75 -18.06 0.22
CA TYR A 27 8.41 -16.92 -0.64
C TYR A 27 8.86 -17.13 -2.09
N HIS A 28 8.26 -16.38 -3.00
CA HIS A 28 8.64 -16.40 -4.42
C HIS A 28 9.52 -15.20 -4.74
N GLU A 29 10.58 -15.43 -5.50
CA GLU A 29 11.33 -14.34 -6.13
C GLU A 29 10.55 -13.85 -7.34
N LEU A 30 10.46 -12.54 -7.45
CA LEU A 30 9.65 -11.83 -8.42
C LEU A 30 10.49 -10.81 -9.16
N GLN A 31 10.09 -10.56 -10.40
CA GLN A 31 10.45 -9.37 -11.14
C GLN A 31 9.16 -8.72 -11.62
N THR A 32 8.97 -7.43 -11.37
CA THR A 32 7.75 -6.74 -11.81
C THR A 32 8.02 -5.27 -12.05
N LEU A 33 7.23 -4.68 -12.93
CA LEU A 33 7.21 -3.23 -13.12
C LEU A 33 5.91 -2.66 -12.56
N PHE A 34 6.04 -1.95 -11.46
CA PHE A 34 4.94 -1.24 -10.84
C PHE A 34 4.68 0.08 -11.57
N GLN A 35 3.44 0.27 -12.00
CA GLN A 35 2.93 1.55 -12.50
C GLN A 35 1.93 2.10 -11.49
N LEU A 36 2.23 3.26 -10.89
CA LEU A 36 1.25 3.99 -10.09
C LEU A 36 0.23 4.69 -11.01
N LEU A 37 -1.01 4.75 -10.56
CA LEU A 37 -2.10 5.39 -11.30
C LEU A 37 -2.43 6.74 -10.69
N ASP A 38 -2.81 7.71 -11.54
CA ASP A 38 -3.44 8.97 -11.11
C ASP A 38 -4.93 8.77 -10.75
N TRP A 39 -5.20 7.69 -10.03
CA TRP A 39 -6.53 7.28 -9.57
C TRP A 39 -6.38 6.35 -8.37
N GLY A 40 -7.28 6.49 -7.40
CA GLY A 40 -7.20 5.73 -6.17
C GLY A 40 -8.24 6.13 -5.14
N ASP A 41 -8.01 5.76 -3.90
CA ASP A 41 -8.84 6.17 -2.77
C ASP A 41 -8.51 7.63 -2.39
N LEU A 42 -9.47 8.32 -1.78
CA LEU A 42 -9.23 9.65 -1.23
C LEU A 42 -9.21 9.56 0.30
N MET A 43 -8.11 9.97 0.92
CA MET A 43 -7.92 9.86 2.36
C MET A 43 -7.83 11.23 3.01
N THR A 44 -8.58 11.44 4.09
CA THR A 44 -8.55 12.67 4.87
C THR A 44 -8.09 12.39 6.29
N PHE A 45 -7.08 13.14 6.74
CA PHE A 45 -6.44 13.00 8.04
C PHE A 45 -6.68 14.28 8.84
N SER A 46 -7.15 14.15 10.07
CA SER A 46 -7.32 15.27 11.00
C SER A 46 -6.57 14.98 12.30
N ALA A 47 -5.33 15.46 12.39
CA ALA A 47 -4.47 15.28 13.55
C ALA A 47 -5.02 16.01 14.78
N ASN A 48 -4.81 15.44 15.95
CA ASN A 48 -5.24 15.96 17.24
C ASN A 48 -4.35 15.43 18.38
N ASP A 49 -4.64 15.85 19.60
CA ASP A 49 -3.87 15.48 20.80
C ASP A 49 -4.66 14.58 21.77
N SER A 50 -5.65 13.83 21.27
CA SER A 50 -6.49 12.98 22.14
C SER A 50 -5.84 11.63 22.49
N GLY A 51 -4.74 11.27 21.84
CA GLY A 51 -4.14 9.93 21.94
C GLY A 51 -4.94 8.83 21.24
N GLU A 52 -6.03 9.16 20.55
CA GLU A 52 -6.89 8.18 19.89
C GLU A 52 -6.64 8.15 18.38
N ILE A 53 -6.60 6.94 17.81
CA ILE A 53 -6.63 6.72 16.36
C ILE A 53 -8.02 6.25 16.00
N ARG A 54 -8.73 7.03 15.20
CA ARG A 54 -10.07 6.69 14.69
C ARG A 54 -9.98 6.53 13.18
N VAL A 55 -10.42 5.39 12.66
CA VAL A 55 -10.47 5.12 11.21
C VAL A 55 -11.91 4.90 10.81
N ALA A 56 -12.37 5.65 9.81
CA ALA A 56 -13.69 5.52 9.21
C ALA A 56 -13.55 5.20 7.73
N SER A 57 -14.12 4.09 7.29
CA SER A 57 -14.12 3.66 5.90
C SER A 57 -15.54 3.19 5.55
N PRO A 58 -16.45 4.11 5.19
CA PRO A 58 -17.85 3.78 4.92
C PRO A 58 -17.97 2.65 3.89
N GLY A 59 -18.81 1.65 4.18
CA GLY A 59 -19.02 0.50 3.29
C GLY A 59 -17.97 -0.61 3.40
N MET A 60 -16.98 -0.47 4.28
CA MET A 60 -15.98 -1.51 4.58
C MET A 60 -16.15 -1.99 6.02
N ASP A 61 -16.36 -3.29 6.18
CA ASP A 61 -16.39 -3.95 7.50
C ASP A 61 -15.07 -4.72 7.71
N ILE A 62 -14.04 -3.98 8.11
CA ILE A 62 -12.71 -4.53 8.43
C ILE A 62 -12.48 -4.32 9.92
N PRO A 63 -12.20 -5.37 10.72
CA PRO A 63 -11.78 -5.23 12.10
C PRO A 63 -10.61 -4.24 12.22
N LEU A 64 -10.62 -3.42 13.26
CA LEU A 64 -9.68 -2.30 13.37
C LEU A 64 -8.22 -2.81 13.44
N GLU A 65 -8.01 -3.93 14.11
CA GLU A 65 -6.73 -4.64 14.23
C GLU A 65 -6.19 -5.15 12.89
N ASP A 66 -7.07 -5.46 11.94
CA ASP A 66 -6.70 -5.93 10.59
C ASP A 66 -6.57 -4.76 9.59
N ASN A 67 -7.07 -3.58 9.95
CA ASN A 67 -7.03 -2.41 9.08
C ASN A 67 -5.61 -1.84 8.98
N LEU A 68 -5.01 -1.94 7.78
CA LEU A 68 -3.66 -1.45 7.52
C LEU A 68 -3.48 0.06 7.77
N VAL A 69 -4.53 0.87 7.63
CA VAL A 69 -4.51 2.31 7.97
C VAL A 69 -4.31 2.49 9.47
N TYR A 70 -5.07 1.74 10.27
CA TYR A 70 -4.95 1.79 11.73
C TYR A 70 -3.58 1.30 12.18
N ARG A 71 -3.12 0.15 11.65
CA ARG A 71 -1.79 -0.40 11.95
C ARG A 71 -0.66 0.55 11.57
N ALA A 72 -0.75 1.20 10.41
CA ALA A 72 0.23 2.21 9.97
C ALA A 72 0.28 3.41 10.93
N ALA A 73 -0.88 3.92 11.35
CA ALA A 73 -0.95 5.00 12.32
C ALA A 73 -0.35 4.61 13.67
N LEU A 74 -0.64 3.39 14.14
CA LEU A 74 -0.13 2.85 15.40
C LEU A 74 1.40 2.74 15.41
N LEU A 75 2.02 2.33 14.30
CA LEU A 75 3.49 2.25 14.17
C LEU A 75 4.20 3.61 14.36
N LEU A 76 3.52 4.70 14.07
CA LEU A 76 4.07 6.06 14.20
C LEU A 76 3.65 6.77 15.50
N GLN A 77 2.58 6.31 16.14
CA GLN A 77 1.99 6.97 17.30
C GLN A 77 2.96 6.97 18.49
N ARG A 78 3.06 8.12 19.17
CA ARG A 78 3.79 8.27 20.43
C ARG A 78 3.08 9.29 21.32
N GLY A 79 2.97 9.00 22.63
CA GLY A 79 2.35 9.90 23.59
C GLY A 79 0.89 10.22 23.26
N ALA A 80 0.49 11.47 23.41
CA ALA A 80 -0.89 11.93 23.20
C ALA A 80 -1.26 12.19 21.72
N ARG A 81 -0.43 11.81 20.75
CA ARG A 81 -0.72 12.03 19.33
C ARG A 81 -1.94 11.19 18.91
N GLY A 82 -2.99 11.86 18.43
CA GLY A 82 -4.18 11.22 17.90
C GLY A 82 -4.48 11.67 16.46
N VAL A 83 -5.38 10.95 15.80
CA VAL A 83 -5.82 11.29 14.44
C VAL A 83 -7.21 10.69 14.17
N ALA A 84 -8.05 11.45 13.47
CA ALA A 84 -9.22 10.92 12.80
C ALA A 84 -8.93 10.78 11.30
N ILE A 85 -9.12 9.58 10.76
CA ILE A 85 -8.84 9.21 9.37
C ILE A 85 -10.13 8.80 8.71
N SER A 86 -10.44 9.39 7.56
CA SER A 86 -11.56 8.98 6.70
C SER A 86 -11.01 8.49 5.36
N VAL A 87 -11.53 7.36 4.88
CA VAL A 87 -11.16 6.76 3.60
C VAL A 87 -12.40 6.70 2.73
N ASP A 88 -12.42 7.51 1.66
CA ASP A 88 -13.36 7.35 0.54
C ASP A 88 -12.81 6.26 -0.39
N LYS A 89 -13.35 5.06 -0.22
CA LYS A 89 -12.85 3.84 -0.87
C LYS A 89 -13.40 3.73 -2.30
N ARG A 90 -12.49 3.77 -3.28
CA ARG A 90 -12.79 3.63 -4.71
C ARG A 90 -12.07 2.45 -5.35
N VAL A 91 -10.88 2.10 -4.86
CA VAL A 91 -10.11 0.95 -5.36
C VAL A 91 -10.75 -0.35 -4.85
N PRO A 92 -11.18 -1.27 -5.73
CA PRO A 92 -11.78 -2.52 -5.30
C PRO A 92 -10.85 -3.37 -4.42
N CYS A 93 -11.41 -3.93 -3.34
CA CYS A 93 -10.66 -4.76 -2.40
C CYS A 93 -10.26 -6.09 -3.04
N GLY A 94 -9.01 -6.52 -2.84
CA GLY A 94 -8.51 -7.80 -3.35
C GLY A 94 -8.28 -7.86 -4.86
N ALA A 95 -8.50 -6.76 -5.61
CA ALA A 95 -8.38 -6.76 -7.08
C ALA A 95 -6.94 -6.70 -7.63
N GLY A 96 -5.93 -6.94 -6.80
CA GLY A 96 -4.52 -6.83 -7.20
C GLY A 96 -4.01 -5.39 -7.42
N LEU A 97 -4.84 -4.38 -7.16
CA LEU A 97 -4.54 -2.95 -7.39
C LEU A 97 -3.78 -2.26 -6.24
N GLY A 98 -3.44 -3.00 -5.17
CA GLY A 98 -2.64 -2.48 -4.06
C GLY A 98 -3.34 -1.46 -3.16
N GLY A 99 -4.67 -1.32 -3.21
CA GLY A 99 -5.41 -0.28 -2.47
C GLY A 99 -5.11 -0.24 -0.97
N GLY A 100 -5.14 -1.38 -0.27
CA GLY A 100 -4.81 -1.42 1.17
C GLY A 100 -3.38 -1.01 1.49
N SER A 101 -2.41 -1.47 0.69
CA SER A 101 -0.99 -1.09 0.83
C SER A 101 -0.77 0.39 0.57
N SER A 102 -1.47 0.94 -0.44
CA SER A 102 -1.47 2.36 -0.74
C SER A 102 -2.03 3.18 0.43
N ASN A 103 -3.14 2.74 1.03
CA ASN A 103 -3.74 3.45 2.15
C ASN A 103 -2.78 3.47 3.36
N ALA A 104 -2.08 2.35 3.60
CA ALA A 104 -1.06 2.24 4.64
C ALA A 104 0.11 3.22 4.39
N ALA A 105 0.68 3.22 3.18
CA ALA A 105 1.77 4.11 2.80
C ALA A 105 1.37 5.59 2.91
N THR A 106 0.18 5.94 2.40
CA THR A 106 -0.38 7.30 2.47
C THR A 106 -0.54 7.73 3.92
N THR A 107 -0.96 6.82 4.81
CA THR A 107 -1.04 7.07 6.25
C THR A 107 0.33 7.33 6.87
N LEU A 108 1.34 6.51 6.55
CA LEU A 108 2.71 6.72 7.03
C LEU A 108 3.25 8.10 6.62
N LEU A 109 3.07 8.48 5.35
CA LEU A 109 3.50 9.77 4.81
C LEU A 109 2.73 10.94 5.45
N ALA A 110 1.40 10.86 5.52
CA ALA A 110 0.55 11.90 6.09
C ALA A 110 0.87 12.16 7.56
N LEU A 111 1.02 11.11 8.36
CA LEU A 111 1.27 11.23 9.79
C LEU A 111 2.73 11.62 10.09
N ASN A 112 3.69 11.17 9.28
CA ASN A 112 5.06 11.69 9.38
C ASN A 112 5.08 13.22 9.20
N HIS A 113 4.29 13.74 8.25
CA HIS A 113 4.14 15.17 8.01
C HIS A 113 3.36 15.88 9.13
N LEU A 114 2.14 15.44 9.44
CA LEU A 114 1.23 16.08 10.40
C LEU A 114 1.78 16.06 11.83
N TRP A 115 2.44 14.97 12.24
CA TRP A 115 3.06 14.85 13.55
C TRP A 115 4.52 15.33 13.58
N GLN A 116 5.03 15.83 12.44
CA GLN A 116 6.38 16.37 12.27
C GLN A 116 7.47 15.42 12.81
N LEU A 117 7.38 14.15 12.45
CA LEU A 117 8.27 13.12 13.01
C LEU A 117 9.68 13.15 12.39
N GLY A 118 9.83 13.75 11.21
CA GLY A 118 11.11 13.89 10.52
C GLY A 118 11.72 12.57 10.07
N ARG A 119 10.91 11.50 9.92
CA ARG A 119 11.39 10.22 9.39
C ARG A 119 11.73 10.36 7.91
N SER A 120 12.85 9.77 7.53
CA SER A 120 13.29 9.64 6.15
C SER A 120 12.40 8.68 5.36
N GLN A 121 12.46 8.78 4.03
CA GLN A 121 11.74 7.87 3.13
C GLN A 121 12.13 6.40 3.36
N ALA A 122 13.42 6.12 3.55
CA ALA A 122 13.92 4.78 3.81
C ALA A 122 13.35 4.18 5.12
N GLU A 123 13.24 4.98 6.18
CA GLU A 123 12.62 4.53 7.43
C GLU A 123 11.12 4.24 7.27
N LEU A 124 10.41 5.05 6.49
CA LEU A 124 9.00 4.81 6.19
C LEU A 124 8.80 3.57 5.30
N GLN A 125 9.70 3.32 4.35
CA GLN A 125 9.69 2.09 3.54
C GLN A 125 9.93 0.86 4.40
N ALA A 126 10.89 0.92 5.33
CA ALA A 126 11.16 -0.18 6.27
C ALA A 126 9.95 -0.48 7.17
N LEU A 127 9.28 0.56 7.70
CA LEU A 127 8.02 0.38 8.42
C LEU A 127 6.92 -0.21 7.52
N GLY A 128 6.81 0.31 6.29
CA GLY A 128 5.85 -0.17 5.30
C GLY A 128 6.02 -1.65 4.96
N ALA A 129 7.25 -2.13 4.83
CA ALA A 129 7.55 -3.54 4.55
C ALA A 129 6.98 -4.48 5.62
N SER A 130 6.87 -4.03 6.89
CA SER A 130 6.24 -4.82 7.96
C SER A 130 4.71 -4.90 7.86
N LEU A 131 4.08 -4.02 7.08
CA LEU A 131 2.63 -3.97 6.85
C LEU A 131 2.24 -4.74 5.58
N GLY A 132 3.09 -4.74 4.56
CA GLY A 132 2.89 -5.51 3.33
C GLY A 132 3.96 -5.23 2.26
N ALA A 133 4.20 -6.21 1.39
CA ALA A 133 5.24 -6.17 0.37
C ALA A 133 5.09 -5.00 -0.64
N ASP A 134 3.86 -4.60 -0.94
CA ASP A 134 3.59 -3.48 -1.87
C ASP A 134 3.66 -2.10 -1.20
N VAL A 135 3.73 -1.99 0.13
CA VAL A 135 3.71 -0.68 0.82
C VAL A 135 4.94 0.18 0.49
N PRO A 136 6.18 -0.36 0.42
CA PRO A 136 7.38 0.42 0.10
C PRO A 136 7.34 1.17 -1.24
N VAL A 137 6.70 0.62 -2.28
CA VAL A 137 6.60 1.30 -3.59
C VAL A 137 5.65 2.50 -3.52
N PHE A 138 4.59 2.42 -2.72
CA PHE A 138 3.71 3.56 -2.49
C PHE A 138 4.36 4.64 -1.63
N VAL A 139 5.22 4.26 -0.67
CA VAL A 139 6.06 5.23 0.07
C VAL A 139 7.11 5.87 -0.84
N ALA A 140 7.63 5.14 -1.84
CA ALA A 140 8.53 5.66 -2.85
C ALA A 140 7.88 6.76 -3.69
N GLY A 141 6.58 6.62 -3.98
CA GLY A 141 5.77 7.60 -4.69
C GLY A 141 5.99 7.65 -6.20
N HIS A 142 6.75 6.71 -6.76
CA HIS A 142 7.08 6.63 -8.18
C HIS A 142 6.85 5.22 -8.70
N SER A 143 6.62 5.10 -10.02
CA SER A 143 6.68 3.82 -10.71
C SER A 143 8.09 3.24 -10.60
N ALA A 144 8.20 1.92 -10.48
CA ALA A 144 9.46 1.28 -10.16
C ALA A 144 9.55 -0.13 -10.73
N TRP A 145 10.75 -0.49 -11.18
CA TRP A 145 11.16 -1.88 -11.28
C TRP A 145 11.31 -2.46 -9.88
N ALA A 146 10.84 -3.68 -9.68
CA ALA A 146 10.90 -4.37 -8.40
C ALA A 146 11.44 -5.79 -8.54
N GLU A 147 12.36 -6.16 -7.65
CA GLU A 147 12.93 -7.50 -7.53
C GLU A 147 12.81 -8.06 -6.10
N GLY A 148 13.37 -9.25 -5.88
CA GLY A 148 13.29 -9.96 -4.59
C GLY A 148 11.88 -10.51 -4.37
N ILE A 149 11.29 -10.25 -3.21
CA ILE A 149 9.87 -10.42 -2.94
C ILE A 149 9.05 -9.14 -3.22
N GLY A 150 9.64 -8.16 -3.92
CA GLY A 150 9.05 -6.85 -4.23
C GLY A 150 9.63 -5.68 -3.42
N GLU A 151 10.66 -5.94 -2.62
CA GLU A 151 11.30 -4.99 -1.69
C GLU A 151 12.48 -4.22 -2.31
N ILE A 152 13.11 -4.76 -3.36
CA ILE A 152 14.22 -4.09 -4.05
C ILE A 152 13.63 -3.24 -5.16
N LEU A 153 13.62 -1.92 -4.97
CA LEU A 153 12.94 -0.97 -5.87
C LEU A 153 13.94 -0.06 -6.58
N GLU A 154 13.81 0.03 -7.91
CA GLU A 154 14.51 0.99 -8.74
C GLU A 154 13.49 1.89 -9.46
N PRO A 155 13.49 3.22 -9.24
CA PRO A 155 12.57 4.13 -9.90
C PRO A 155 12.69 4.09 -11.43
N VAL A 156 11.55 4.10 -12.12
CA VAL A 156 11.50 4.10 -13.59
C VAL A 156 10.52 5.15 -14.08
N GLU A 157 10.92 5.92 -15.10
CA GLU A 157 10.03 6.79 -15.85
C GLU A 157 9.31 6.00 -16.95
N LEU A 158 7.99 6.06 -16.96
CA LEU A 158 7.15 5.38 -17.92
C LEU A 158 6.34 6.41 -18.73
N PRO A 159 6.13 6.17 -20.04
CA PRO A 159 5.32 7.05 -20.85
C PRO A 159 3.87 7.06 -20.35
N SER A 160 3.21 8.21 -20.43
CA SER A 160 1.79 8.31 -20.07
C SER A 160 0.93 7.39 -20.93
N ARG A 161 0.06 6.62 -20.28
CA ARG A 161 -0.88 5.68 -20.91
C ARG A 161 -2.23 5.78 -20.23
N TRP A 162 -3.28 5.51 -20.99
CA TRP A 162 -4.63 5.30 -20.45
C TRP A 162 -4.88 3.81 -20.27
N TYR A 163 -5.52 3.45 -19.16
CA TYR A 163 -5.88 2.08 -18.83
C TYR A 163 -7.38 1.99 -18.59
N VAL A 164 -8.00 0.92 -19.07
CA VAL A 164 -9.36 0.53 -18.69
C VAL A 164 -9.24 -0.68 -17.75
N ILE A 165 -9.67 -0.51 -16.50
CA ILE A 165 -9.57 -1.55 -15.47
C ILE A 165 -10.93 -2.23 -15.36
N ILE A 166 -10.94 -3.55 -15.50
CA ILE A 166 -12.14 -4.38 -15.35
C ILE A 166 -11.95 -5.28 -14.14
N THR A 167 -12.80 -5.10 -13.12
CA THR A 167 -12.82 -5.96 -11.94
C THR A 167 -14.03 -6.90 -11.99
N PRO A 168 -13.83 -8.20 -12.27
CA PRO A 168 -14.91 -9.17 -12.20
C PRO A 168 -15.40 -9.30 -10.74
N ALA A 169 -16.67 -9.64 -10.57
CA ALA A 169 -17.28 -9.85 -9.26
C ALA A 169 -16.88 -11.21 -8.65
N CYS A 170 -15.58 -11.42 -8.46
CA CYS A 170 -15.02 -12.60 -7.82
C CYS A 170 -13.86 -12.23 -6.89
N HIS A 171 -13.62 -13.07 -5.88
CA HIS A 171 -12.47 -12.94 -4.99
C HIS A 171 -11.40 -13.94 -5.42
N VAL A 172 -10.17 -13.45 -5.60
CA VAL A 172 -9.00 -14.28 -5.91
C VAL A 172 -8.01 -14.13 -4.77
N SER A 173 -7.79 -15.22 -4.01
CA SER A 173 -6.83 -15.20 -2.91
C SER A 173 -5.40 -15.30 -3.44
N THR A 174 -4.58 -14.30 -3.13
CA THR A 174 -3.15 -14.30 -3.44
C THR A 174 -2.47 -15.57 -2.93
N GLY A 175 -2.76 -15.99 -1.70
CA GLY A 175 -2.18 -17.21 -1.13
C GLY A 175 -2.56 -18.48 -1.89
N GLN A 176 -3.80 -18.57 -2.37
CA GLN A 176 -4.25 -19.70 -3.19
C GLN A 176 -3.54 -19.74 -4.55
N ILE A 177 -3.38 -18.59 -5.21
CA ILE A 177 -2.66 -18.52 -6.50
C ILE A 177 -1.19 -18.89 -6.33
N PHE A 178 -0.48 -18.33 -5.35
CA PHE A 178 0.95 -18.62 -5.14
C PHE A 178 1.22 -20.06 -4.68
N SER A 179 0.24 -20.73 -4.07
CA SER A 179 0.34 -22.14 -3.68
C SER A 179 -0.10 -23.12 -4.78
N HIS A 180 -0.71 -22.64 -5.87
CA HIS A 180 -1.23 -23.49 -6.93
C HIS A 180 -0.12 -24.27 -7.63
N LEU A 181 -0.30 -25.58 -7.84
CA LEU A 181 0.76 -26.45 -8.38
C LEU A 181 1.18 -26.06 -9.79
N GLU A 182 0.22 -25.67 -10.63
CA GLU A 182 0.44 -25.29 -12.03
C GLU A 182 0.99 -23.87 -12.22
N LEU A 183 1.25 -23.14 -11.13
CA LEU A 183 1.87 -21.82 -11.23
C LEU A 183 3.26 -21.94 -11.86
N THR A 184 3.49 -21.22 -12.96
CA THR A 184 4.81 -21.10 -13.60
C THR A 184 5.75 -20.32 -12.66
N ARG A 185 6.85 -20.95 -12.24
CA ARG A 185 7.80 -20.43 -11.23
C ARG A 185 9.19 -20.13 -11.78
N ASN A 186 9.30 -20.13 -13.10
CA ASN A 186 10.54 -20.04 -13.85
C ASN A 186 10.34 -19.19 -15.11
N THR A 187 9.52 -18.14 -14.98
CA THR A 187 9.27 -17.23 -16.10
C THR A 187 10.50 -16.34 -16.25
N SER A 188 11.03 -16.26 -17.47
CA SER A 188 12.22 -15.47 -17.84
C SER A 188 11.87 -14.43 -18.89
#